data_AF-A0A7K4CXM3-F1
#
_entry.id   AF-A0A7K4CXM3-F1
#
_cell.length_a   1.000
_cell.length_b   1.000
_cell.length_c   1.000
_cell.angle_alpha   90.00
_cell.angle_beta   90.00
_cell.angle_gamma   90.00
#
_symmetry.space_group_name_H-M   'P 1'
#
loop_
_entity.id
_entity.type
_entity.pdbx_description
1 polymer ?
#
loop_
_entity_poly.entity_id
_entity_poly.type
_entity_poly.pdbx_seq_one_letter_code
_entity_poly.pdbx_strand_id
1 'polypeptide(L)'
;AASHHAPDRHVGNACVEGNLLFFASAHVGFMPGEHVKYGKILRPGQERETTCCGAMMGFLALLKDRKSCSNLDLDLNDPLDIARQVVFCELAKHHGPALDALLAIADGNKQVIELAKINNDLVEGAIKRMVAAFLGRGHCENRIALVSGITINAPAEDYFVLREISVLKG
;
A
#
# COMPACT_ATOMS: atom_id res chain seq x y z
N ALA A 1 -6.91 -17.12 9.27
CA ALA A 1 -5.58 -17.79 9.36
C ALA A 1 -4.72 -17.11 10.42
N ALA A 2 -4.22 -15.89 10.19
CA ALA A 2 -3.40 -15.18 11.17
C ALA A 2 -4.06 -15.03 12.55
N SER A 3 -5.37 -14.84 12.61
CA SER A 3 -6.13 -14.75 13.86
C SER A 3 -6.04 -15.98 14.76
N HIS A 4 -6.04 -17.19 14.19
CA HIS A 4 -5.91 -18.44 14.95
C HIS A 4 -4.51 -18.69 15.53
N HIS A 5 -3.55 -17.80 15.24
CA HIS A 5 -2.19 -17.86 15.75
C HIS A 5 -1.89 -16.74 16.74
N ALA A 6 -2.88 -15.92 17.10
CA ALA A 6 -2.72 -14.97 18.19
C ALA A 6 -2.50 -15.76 19.49
N PRO A 7 -1.43 -15.47 20.26
CA PRO A 7 -1.14 -16.23 21.46
C PRO A 7 -2.17 -15.91 22.54
N ASP A 8 -2.92 -16.93 22.95
CA ASP A 8 -3.84 -16.85 24.07
C ASP A 8 -3.08 -16.80 25.40
N ARG A 9 -3.64 -16.07 26.35
CA ARG A 9 -3.13 -16.00 27.71
C ARG A 9 -4.10 -16.68 28.67
N HIS A 10 -3.63 -17.69 29.38
CA HIS A 10 -4.39 -18.30 30.47
C HIS A 10 -4.11 -17.58 31.79
N VAL A 11 -5.16 -17.10 32.47
CA VAL A 11 -5.07 -16.50 33.81
C VAL A 11 -6.05 -17.26 34.71
N GLY A 12 -5.52 -18.18 35.53
CA GLY A 12 -6.34 -19.13 36.27
C GLY A 12 -7.12 -20.05 35.31
N ASN A 13 -8.45 -20.08 35.43
CA ASN A 13 -9.35 -20.84 34.56
C ASN A 13 -9.89 -20.03 33.37
N ALA A 14 -9.50 -18.77 33.22
CA ALA A 14 -9.93 -17.92 32.11
C ALA A 14 -8.92 -17.96 30.96
N CYS A 15 -9.41 -18.14 29.73
CA CYS A 15 -8.65 -17.89 28.51
C CYS A 15 -8.90 -16.45 28.05
N VAL A 16 -7.83 -15.69 27.84
CA VAL A 16 -7.86 -14.34 27.29
C VAL A 16 -7.23 -14.39 25.91
N GLU A 17 -8.04 -14.18 24.87
CA GLU A 17 -7.58 -14.23 23.48
C GLU A 17 -6.49 -13.20 23.19
N GLY A 18 -5.57 -13.60 22.30
CA GLY A 18 -4.49 -12.74 21.84
C GLY A 18 -4.96 -11.48 21.10
N ASN A 19 -4.07 -10.50 20.99
CA ASN A 19 -4.29 -9.30 20.16
C ASN A 19 -3.48 -9.42 18.87
N LEU A 20 -3.95 -8.80 17.79
CA LEU A 20 -3.23 -8.73 16.53
C LEU A 20 -2.72 -7.31 16.27
N LEU A 21 -1.56 -7.22 15.64
CA LEU A 21 -0.97 -5.97 15.15
C LEU A 21 -0.63 -6.13 13.68
N PHE A 22 -1.29 -5.36 12.81
CA PHE A 22 -1.02 -5.31 11.39
C PHE A 22 -0.12 -4.12 11.07
N PHE A 23 0.99 -4.38 10.38
CA PHE A 23 1.79 -3.35 9.73
C PHE A 23 1.46 -3.35 8.24
N ALA A 24 1.10 -2.19 7.72
CA ALA A 24 0.73 -2.01 6.33
C ALA A 24 1.48 -0.82 5.74
N SER A 25 2.05 -1.02 4.57
CA SER A 25 2.74 0.09 3.91
C SER A 25 2.74 0.00 2.39
N ALA A 26 2.37 1.09 1.74
CA ALA A 26 2.92 1.36 0.41
C ALA A 26 4.42 1.69 0.53
N HIS A 27 5.16 1.59 -0.57
CA HIS A 27 6.57 1.97 -0.57
C HIS A 27 6.99 2.75 -1.82
N VAL A 28 8.01 3.59 -1.66
CA VAL A 28 8.57 4.42 -2.72
C VAL A 28 10.09 4.51 -2.57
N GLY A 29 10.81 4.44 -3.67
CA GLY A 29 12.26 4.65 -3.69
C GLY A 29 12.61 6.13 -3.70
N PHE A 30 13.73 6.46 -3.07
CA PHE A 30 14.34 7.78 -3.06
C PHE A 30 15.81 7.66 -3.45
N MET A 31 16.23 8.47 -4.42
CA MET A 31 17.63 8.66 -4.76
C MET A 31 18.06 10.11 -4.48
N PRO A 32 19.01 10.33 -3.55
CA PRO A 32 19.61 11.63 -3.34
C PRO A 32 20.57 11.98 -4.48
N GLY A 33 20.78 13.28 -4.72
CA GLY A 33 21.68 13.78 -5.75
C GLY A 33 21.36 15.24 -6.11
N GLU A 34 22.02 15.77 -7.14
CA GLU A 34 21.76 17.12 -7.68
C GLU A 34 20.29 17.28 -8.12
N HIS A 35 19.73 16.21 -8.67
CA HIS A 35 18.31 16.08 -8.91
C HIS A 35 17.79 14.89 -8.12
N VAL A 36 17.07 15.17 -7.03
CA VAL A 36 16.36 14.15 -6.25
C VAL A 36 15.40 13.40 -7.17
N LYS A 37 15.37 12.07 -7.07
CA LYS A 37 14.41 11.24 -7.82
C LYS A 37 13.61 10.39 -6.86
N TYR A 38 12.29 10.57 -6.89
CA TYR A 38 11.35 9.65 -6.26
C TYR A 38 10.93 8.57 -7.26
N GLY A 39 10.63 7.37 -6.75
CA GLY A 39 10.25 6.24 -7.59
C GLY A 39 11.43 5.41 -8.09
N LYS A 40 12.66 5.72 -7.64
CA LYS A 40 13.91 5.10 -8.07
C LYS A 40 14.76 4.69 -6.88
N ILE A 41 15.56 3.65 -7.06
CA ILE A 41 16.60 3.25 -6.11
C ILE A 41 17.73 2.51 -6.85
N LEU A 42 18.96 2.61 -6.34
CA LEU A 42 20.06 1.73 -6.74
C LEU A 42 20.08 0.51 -5.81
N ARG A 43 19.83 -0.68 -6.36
CA ARG A 43 19.81 -1.92 -5.57
C ARG A 43 21.22 -2.54 -5.53
N PRO A 44 21.57 -3.26 -4.45
CA PRO A 44 22.83 -4.00 -4.39
C PRO A 44 23.02 -4.90 -5.62
N GLY A 45 24.22 -4.83 -6.23
CA GLY A 45 24.56 -5.60 -7.42
C GLY A 45 24.05 -5.04 -8.75
N GLN A 46 23.41 -3.86 -8.77
CA GLN A 46 23.01 -3.18 -10.00
C GLN A 46 23.94 -2.01 -10.33
N GLU A 47 24.24 -1.82 -11.61
CA GLU A 47 25.00 -0.65 -12.10
C GLU A 47 24.11 0.59 -12.31
N ARG A 48 22.78 0.42 -12.31
CA ARG A 48 21.81 1.45 -12.70
C ARG A 48 20.63 1.52 -11.75
N GLU A 49 20.12 2.72 -11.57
CA GLU A 49 18.88 2.97 -10.83
C GLU A 49 17.70 2.27 -11.51
N THR A 50 16.86 1.61 -10.71
CA THR A 50 15.65 0.92 -11.17
C THR A 50 14.42 1.42 -10.42
N THR A 51 13.21 1.09 -10.89
CA THR A 51 11.96 1.58 -10.32
C THR A 51 11.66 0.99 -8.94
N CYS A 52 11.03 1.80 -8.08
CA CYS A 52 10.62 1.44 -6.73
C CYS A 52 9.46 2.33 -6.25
N CYS A 53 8.23 1.87 -6.06
CA CYS A 53 7.66 0.55 -6.34
C CYS A 53 7.50 0.31 -7.85
N GLY A 54 7.99 -0.83 -8.37
CA GLY A 54 7.93 -1.15 -9.80
C GLY A 54 6.51 -1.16 -10.36
N ALA A 55 5.56 -1.77 -9.63
CA ALA A 55 4.16 -1.83 -10.02
C ALA A 55 3.51 -0.44 -10.11
N MET A 56 3.75 0.43 -9.13
CA MET A 56 3.19 1.78 -9.12
C MET A 56 3.82 2.68 -10.18
N MET A 57 5.12 2.50 -10.49
CA MET A 57 5.74 3.23 -11.59
C MET A 57 5.20 2.77 -12.95
N GLY A 58 4.92 1.46 -13.10
CA GLY A 58 4.21 0.94 -14.27
C GLY A 58 2.79 1.50 -14.38
N PHE A 59 2.06 1.58 -13.27
CA PHE A 59 0.73 2.19 -13.23
C PHE A 59 0.75 3.66 -13.63
N LEU A 60 1.71 4.44 -13.09
CA LEU A 60 1.86 5.85 -13.44
C LEU A 60 2.18 6.04 -14.92
N ALA A 61 3.05 5.20 -15.48
CA ALA A 61 3.35 5.24 -16.91
C ALA A 61 2.10 4.96 -17.76
N LEU A 62 1.32 3.95 -17.39
CA LEU A 62 0.06 3.61 -18.06
C LEU A 62 -0.97 4.75 -17.96
N LEU A 63 -1.13 5.34 -16.78
CA LEU A 63 -2.01 6.51 -16.56
C LEU A 63 -1.60 7.69 -17.44
N LYS A 64 -0.30 7.98 -17.54
CA LYS A 64 0.21 9.06 -18.40
C LYS A 64 -0.05 8.80 -19.88
N ASP A 65 0.14 7.56 -20.32
CA ASP A 65 -0.13 7.14 -21.71
C ASP A 65 -1.63 7.27 -22.05
N ARG A 66 -2.50 6.86 -21.14
CA ARG A 66 -3.97 6.93 -21.31
C ARG A 66 -4.58 8.30 -21.02
N LYS A 67 -3.81 9.20 -20.40
CA LYS A 67 -4.17 10.60 -20.05
C LYS A 67 -5.36 10.76 -19.10
N SER A 68 -6.00 9.68 -18.68
CA SER A 68 -7.04 9.65 -17.67
C SER A 68 -7.21 8.24 -17.13
N CYS A 69 -7.63 8.16 -15.87
CA CYS A 69 -8.04 6.93 -15.23
C CYS A 69 -9.23 6.25 -15.93
N SER A 70 -10.18 7.02 -16.49
CA SER A 70 -11.35 6.44 -17.18
C SER A 70 -10.99 5.70 -18.48
N ASN A 71 -9.79 5.97 -19.01
CA ASN A 71 -9.29 5.39 -20.26
C ASN A 71 -8.41 4.15 -20.01
N LEU A 72 -8.28 3.71 -18.76
CA LEU A 72 -7.55 2.50 -18.43
C LEU A 72 -8.35 1.27 -18.88
N ASP A 73 -7.83 0.59 -19.89
CA ASP A 73 -8.32 -0.74 -20.28
C ASP A 73 -7.63 -1.78 -19.40
N LEU A 74 -8.33 -2.19 -18.32
CA LEU A 74 -7.84 -3.16 -17.35
C LEU A 74 -8.58 -4.47 -17.58
N ASP A 75 -7.97 -5.37 -18.34
CA ASP A 75 -8.43 -6.76 -18.43
C ASP A 75 -8.22 -7.45 -17.07
N LEU A 76 -9.26 -8.09 -16.54
CA LEU A 76 -9.21 -8.87 -15.29
C LEU A 76 -9.05 -10.38 -15.55
N ASN A 77 -8.94 -10.78 -16.81
CA ASN A 77 -8.97 -12.20 -17.20
C ASN A 77 -7.58 -12.80 -17.42
N ASP A 78 -6.49 -12.08 -17.13
CA ASP A 78 -5.13 -12.66 -17.22
C ASP A 78 -4.77 -13.34 -15.90
N PRO A 79 -4.78 -14.68 -15.85
CA PRO A 79 -4.43 -15.39 -14.62
C PRO A 79 -2.94 -15.24 -14.25
N LEU A 80 -2.08 -14.81 -15.19
CA LEU A 80 -0.64 -14.68 -14.95
C LEU A 80 -0.28 -13.39 -14.21
N ASP A 81 -1.15 -12.38 -14.21
CA ASP A 81 -0.85 -11.05 -13.67
C ASP A 81 -1.99 -10.46 -12.81
N ILE A 82 -2.74 -11.36 -12.16
CA ILE A 82 -3.94 -11.00 -11.40
C ILE A 82 -3.67 -9.99 -10.28
N ALA A 83 -2.50 -10.06 -9.63
CA ALA A 83 -2.15 -9.16 -8.54
C ALA A 83 -2.02 -7.71 -9.02
N ARG A 84 -1.35 -7.48 -10.16
CA ARG A 84 -1.25 -6.14 -10.75
C ARG A 84 -2.62 -5.63 -11.16
N GLN A 85 -3.39 -6.48 -11.83
CA GLN A 85 -4.72 -6.12 -12.35
C GLN A 85 -5.66 -5.71 -11.22
N VAL A 86 -5.77 -6.54 -10.16
CA VAL A 86 -6.61 -6.22 -8.99
C VAL A 86 -6.21 -4.89 -8.37
N VAL A 87 -4.91 -4.64 -8.16
CA VAL A 87 -4.44 -3.37 -7.58
C VAL A 87 -4.78 -2.19 -8.49
N PHE A 88 -4.58 -2.30 -9.81
CA PHE A 88 -4.84 -1.22 -10.75
C PHE A 88 -6.34 -0.92 -10.85
N CYS A 89 -7.18 -1.95 -10.87
CA CYS A 89 -8.63 -1.83 -10.87
C CYS A 89 -9.14 -1.18 -9.58
N GLU A 90 -8.64 -1.60 -8.43
CA GLU A 90 -9.04 -1.04 -7.14
C GLU A 90 -8.58 0.42 -6.98
N LEU A 91 -7.37 0.76 -7.45
CA LEU A 91 -6.90 2.16 -7.53
C LEU A 91 -7.84 3.00 -8.40
N ALA A 92 -8.15 2.53 -9.60
CA ALA A 92 -9.03 3.25 -10.53
C ALA A 92 -10.44 3.44 -9.96
N LYS A 93 -11.01 2.37 -9.40
CA LYS A 93 -12.36 2.34 -8.82
C LYS A 93 -12.50 3.25 -7.61
N HIS A 94 -11.53 3.26 -6.71
CA HIS A 94 -11.65 3.98 -5.44
C HIS A 94 -11.00 5.37 -5.46
N HIS A 95 -10.08 5.64 -6.39
CA HIS A 95 -9.30 6.88 -6.41
C HIS A 95 -9.24 7.57 -7.78
N GLY A 96 -10.07 7.18 -8.75
CA GLY A 96 -10.08 7.75 -10.12
C GLY A 96 -9.93 9.28 -10.20
N PRO A 97 -10.76 10.08 -9.51
CA PRO A 97 -10.62 11.54 -9.53
C PRO A 97 -9.28 12.06 -9.01
N ALA A 98 -8.71 11.41 -7.98
CA ALA A 98 -7.41 11.77 -7.44
C ALA A 98 -6.27 11.39 -8.41
N LEU A 99 -6.42 10.29 -9.14
CA LEU A 99 -5.48 9.87 -10.18
C LEU A 99 -5.51 10.81 -11.39
N ASP A 100 -6.68 11.30 -11.79
CA ASP A 100 -6.79 12.32 -12.84
C ASP A 100 -6.16 13.66 -12.39
N ALA A 101 -6.40 14.08 -11.15
CA ALA A 101 -5.77 15.27 -10.58
C ALA A 101 -4.24 15.13 -10.50
N LEU A 102 -3.72 13.93 -10.23
CA LEU A 102 -2.29 13.63 -10.23
C LEU A 102 -1.65 13.87 -11.60
N LEU A 103 -2.35 13.59 -12.70
CA LEU A 103 -1.83 13.82 -14.06
C LEU A 103 -1.65 15.31 -14.37
N ALA A 104 -2.39 16.21 -13.70
CA ALA A 104 -2.25 17.66 -13.87
C ALA A 104 -1.00 18.24 -13.16
N ILE A 105 -0.34 17.48 -12.29
CA ILE A 105 0.87 17.92 -11.58
C ILE A 105 2.06 17.94 -12.55
N ALA A 106 2.65 19.12 -12.76
CA ALA A 106 3.80 19.28 -13.67
C ALA A 106 5.10 18.62 -13.17
N ASP A 107 5.29 18.58 -11.85
CA ASP A 107 6.49 18.00 -11.22
C ASP A 107 6.34 16.48 -11.09
N GLY A 108 7.18 15.73 -11.82
CA GLY A 108 7.19 14.28 -11.83
C GLY A 108 7.48 13.64 -10.47
N ASN A 109 8.30 14.27 -9.62
CA ASN A 109 8.56 13.78 -8.26
C ASN A 109 7.30 13.91 -7.40
N LYS A 110 6.60 15.04 -7.49
CA LYS A 110 5.33 15.23 -6.79
C LYS A 110 4.28 14.21 -7.25
N GLN A 111 4.21 13.91 -8.54
CA GLN A 111 3.33 12.84 -9.04
C GLN A 111 3.62 11.49 -8.38
N VAL A 112 4.89 11.11 -8.26
CA VAL A 112 5.28 9.85 -7.61
C VAL A 112 4.91 9.84 -6.13
N ILE A 113 5.15 10.94 -5.42
CA ILE A 113 4.81 11.09 -4.00
C ILE A 113 3.29 11.00 -3.80
N GLU A 114 2.50 11.70 -4.61
CA GLU A 114 1.03 11.64 -4.52
C GLU A 114 0.51 10.23 -4.85
N LEU A 115 1.10 9.54 -5.83
CA LEU A 115 0.73 8.15 -6.11
C LEU A 115 1.02 7.22 -4.93
N ALA A 116 2.16 7.40 -4.25
CA ALA A 116 2.51 6.61 -3.08
C ALA A 116 1.49 6.82 -1.93
N LYS A 117 0.99 8.05 -1.74
CA LYS A 117 -0.07 8.35 -0.77
C LYS A 117 -1.39 7.68 -1.15
N ILE A 118 -1.83 7.85 -2.40
CA ILE A 118 -3.06 7.22 -2.91
C ILE A 118 -3.00 5.69 -2.75
N ASN A 119 -1.85 5.08 -3.09
CA ASN A 119 -1.66 3.65 -2.92
C ASN A 119 -1.70 3.22 -1.45
N ASN A 120 -1.14 4.02 -0.53
CA ASN A 120 -1.25 3.74 0.89
C ASN A 120 -2.70 3.78 1.37
N ASP A 121 -3.46 4.79 0.94
CA ASP A 121 -4.87 4.94 1.32
C ASP A 121 -5.70 3.75 0.81
N LEU A 122 -5.38 3.22 -0.38
CA LEU A 122 -6.01 1.99 -0.88
C LEU A 122 -5.69 0.78 0.01
N VAL A 123 -4.40 0.55 0.31
CA VAL A 123 -3.95 -0.59 1.13
C VAL A 123 -4.57 -0.54 2.52
N GLU A 124 -4.53 0.63 3.16
CA GLU A 124 -5.12 0.85 4.47
C GLU A 124 -6.63 0.62 4.46
N GLY A 125 -7.33 1.18 3.47
CA GLY A 125 -8.77 0.99 3.31
C GLY A 125 -9.13 -0.48 3.08
N ALA A 126 -8.35 -1.22 2.30
CA ALA A 126 -8.55 -2.64 2.06
C ALA A 126 -8.42 -3.45 3.37
N ILE A 127 -7.38 -3.18 4.17
CA ILE A 127 -7.18 -3.85 5.46
C ILE A 127 -8.32 -3.54 6.43
N LYS A 128 -8.72 -2.27 6.55
CA LYS A 128 -9.86 -1.87 7.38
C LYS A 128 -11.14 -2.61 6.98
N ARG A 129 -11.42 -2.73 5.68
CA ARG A 129 -12.56 -3.52 5.17
C ARG A 129 -12.45 -5.01 5.51
N MET A 130 -11.26 -5.59 5.35
CA MET A 130 -11.01 -7.00 5.69
C MET A 130 -11.21 -7.27 7.19
N VAL A 131 -10.69 -6.41 8.05
CA VAL A 131 -10.82 -6.54 9.50
C VAL A 131 -12.27 -6.34 9.93
N ALA A 132 -12.98 -5.35 9.40
CA ALA A 132 -14.40 -5.16 9.69
C ALA A 132 -15.25 -6.37 9.27
N ALA A 133 -15.02 -6.91 8.06
CA ALA A 133 -15.71 -8.10 7.58
C ALA A 133 -15.37 -9.36 8.41
N PHE A 134 -14.17 -9.42 8.97
CA PHE A 134 -13.73 -10.49 9.86
C PHE A 134 -14.44 -10.39 11.22
N LEU A 135 -14.38 -9.24 11.89
CA LEU A 135 -15.01 -9.04 13.20
C LEU A 135 -16.54 -9.18 13.14
N GLY A 136 -17.17 -8.76 12.03
CA GLY A 136 -18.61 -8.93 11.81
C GLY A 136 -19.11 -10.38 11.74
N ARG A 137 -18.22 -11.38 11.67
CA ARG A 137 -18.57 -12.81 11.69
C ARG A 137 -18.67 -13.40 13.10
N GLY A 138 -18.56 -12.58 14.14
CA GLY A 138 -18.62 -13.03 15.54
C GLY A 138 -17.35 -13.75 15.99
N HIS A 139 -16.21 -13.44 15.38
CA HIS A 139 -14.93 -13.88 15.90
C HIS A 139 -14.60 -13.16 17.20
N CYS A 140 -14.03 -13.92 18.13
CA CYS A 140 -13.58 -13.44 19.41
C CYS A 140 -12.08 -13.16 19.26
N GLU A 141 -11.74 -11.91 18.99
CA GLU A 141 -10.39 -11.38 19.20
C GLU A 141 -10.53 -10.10 20.02
N ASN A 142 -9.71 -9.96 21.06
CA ASN A 142 -9.87 -8.86 21.99
C ASN A 142 -9.60 -7.49 21.33
N ARG A 143 -8.53 -7.36 20.53
CA ARG A 143 -8.16 -6.12 19.81
C ARG A 143 -7.32 -6.41 18.57
N ILE A 144 -7.62 -5.71 17.48
CA ILE A 144 -6.81 -5.69 16.27
C ILE A 144 -6.29 -4.26 16.08
N ALA A 145 -4.98 -4.07 16.09
CA ALA A 145 -4.35 -2.77 15.83
C ALA A 145 -3.80 -2.71 14.39
N LEU A 146 -3.85 -1.53 13.78
CA LEU A 146 -3.28 -1.23 12.48
C LEU A 146 -2.26 -0.10 12.64
N VAL A 147 -1.05 -0.33 12.12
CA VAL A 147 -0.01 0.67 11.90
C VAL A 147 0.18 0.80 10.40
N SER A 148 -0.25 1.93 9.84
CA SER A 148 -0.22 2.24 8.40
C SER A 148 0.78 3.37 8.13
N GLY A 149 1.49 3.30 7.02
CA GLY A 149 2.47 4.32 6.64
C GLY A 149 3.15 4.05 5.31
N ILE A 150 4.03 4.95 4.89
CA ILE A 150 4.77 4.81 3.64
C ILE A 150 6.22 4.47 3.95
N THR A 151 6.67 3.32 3.45
CA THR A 151 8.08 2.94 3.51
C THR A 151 8.85 3.68 2.41
N ILE A 152 9.89 4.44 2.80
CA ILE A 152 10.80 5.12 1.86
C ILE A 152 12.07 4.29 1.79
N ASN A 153 12.32 3.70 0.63
CA ASN A 153 13.57 2.98 0.41
C ASN A 153 14.65 3.94 -0.08
N ALA A 154 15.76 4.05 0.65
CA ALA A 154 16.90 4.90 0.29
C ALA A 154 18.21 4.09 0.29
N PRO A 155 19.30 4.61 -0.32
CA PRO A 155 20.53 3.84 -0.48
C PRO A 155 21.22 3.42 0.83
N ALA A 156 21.12 4.24 1.88
CA ALA A 156 21.79 4.00 3.15
C ALA A 156 20.91 3.23 4.14
N GLU A 157 19.63 3.62 4.25
CA GLU A 157 18.68 3.03 5.17
C GLU A 157 17.24 3.27 4.67
N ASP A 158 16.30 2.48 5.19
CA ASP A 158 14.88 2.65 4.91
C ASP A 158 14.23 3.49 6.00
N TYR A 159 13.28 4.33 5.61
CA TYR A 159 12.46 5.14 6.53
C TYR A 159 11.02 4.68 6.49
N PHE A 160 10.28 4.91 7.58
CA PHE A 160 8.85 4.69 7.63
C PHE A 160 8.13 5.97 8.02
N VAL A 161 7.33 6.50 7.10
CA VAL A 161 6.49 7.67 7.36
C VAL A 161 5.16 7.18 7.91
N LEU A 162 5.02 7.24 9.23
CA LEU A 162 3.79 6.89 9.92
C LEU A 162 2.61 7.75 9.43
N ARG A 163 1.51 7.09 9.04
CA ARG A 163 0.26 7.74 8.62
C ARG A 163 -0.83 7.57 9.67
N GLU A 164 -1.01 6.34 10.17
CA GLU A 164 -2.06 6.03 11.12
C GLU A 164 -1.62 4.96 12.11
N ILE A 165 -2.05 5.13 13.37
CA ILE A 165 -2.13 4.05 14.36
C ILE A 165 -3.59 4.00 14.84
N SER A 166 -4.26 2.88 14.64
CA SER A 166 -5.64 2.70 15.08
C SER A 166 -5.88 1.34 15.70
N VAL A 167 -6.84 1.27 16.61
CA VAL A 167 -7.38 0.01 17.14
C VAL A 167 -8.73 -0.21 16.48
N LEU A 168 -8.81 -1.24 15.66
CA LEU A 168 -10.00 -1.69 14.97
C LEU A 168 -10.81 -2.55 15.95
N LYS A 169 -12.06 -2.16 16.17
CA LYS A 169 -13.01 -2.85 17.05
C LYS A 169 -14.26 -3.19 16.24
N GLY A 170 -14.85 -4.35 16.54
CA GLY A 170 -16.13 -4.81 15.99
C GLY A 170 -17.30 -4.10 16.66
#